data_AF-A0A3Q0IVR0-F1
#
_entry.id   AF-A0A3Q0IVR0-F1
#
_cell.length_a   1.000
_cell.length_b   1.000
_cell.length_c   1.000
_cell.angle_alpha   90.00
_cell.angle_beta   90.00
_cell.angle_gamma   90.00
#
_symmetry.space_group_name_H-M   'P 1'
#
loop_
_entity.id
_entity.type
_entity.pdbx_description
1 polymer ?
#
loop_
_entity_poly.entity_id
_entity_poly.type
_entity_poly.pdbx_seq_one_letter_code
_entity_poly.pdbx_strand_id
1 'polypeptide(L)'
;MVSWKAGYYLFHAAALFKLFTLNKEMKKNITQEELQRMASLVLLATLSVPLPSAHPEFDRFIETDKSPLEKAQKLSILLGLQQPPTRQSLLKDIVRLNIISLAAPPYQNLYSWLEVEFNPLELTSRVASLLPNLEDEQYAAPLRDVTLVKLMLQLCQVYQTIQFTRLMELTSDFATPFHMERLLVECVRHNDMQVKLHKTSQSCSSNLKIVSVS
;
A
#
# COMPACT_ATOMS: atom_id res chain seq x y z
N MET A 1 17.04 6.81 1.41
CA MET A 1 17.43 5.54 2.06
C MET A 1 17.27 5.54 3.58
N VAL A 2 17.55 6.64 4.31
CA VAL A 2 17.41 6.67 5.78
C VAL A 2 15.95 6.52 6.25
N SER A 3 14.99 7.20 5.61
CA SER A 3 13.57 7.15 6.01
C SER A 3 12.91 5.78 5.81
N TRP A 4 13.33 5.02 4.79
CA TRP A 4 12.83 3.66 4.54
C TRP A 4 13.25 2.68 5.63
N LYS A 5 14.54 2.70 6.01
CA LYS A 5 15.07 1.85 7.09
C LYS A 5 14.54 2.22 8.47
N ALA A 6 14.10 3.47 8.64
CA ALA A 6 13.50 3.96 9.88
C ALA A 6 11.99 3.65 10.00
N GLY A 7 11.40 2.90 9.05
CA GLY A 7 9.97 2.56 9.03
C GLY A 7 9.05 3.71 8.61
N TYR A 8 9.60 4.86 8.21
CA TYR A 8 8.84 6.03 7.75
C TYR A 8 8.65 5.99 6.22
N TYR A 9 7.92 4.98 5.73
CA TYR A 9 7.66 4.76 4.30
C TYR A 9 7.03 5.97 3.60
N LEU A 10 6.10 6.62 4.30
CA LEU A 10 5.36 7.75 3.76
C LEU A 10 6.24 9.00 3.57
N PHE A 11 7.17 9.25 4.51
CA PHE A 11 8.15 10.33 4.37
C PHE A 11 9.20 10.02 3.30
N HIS A 12 9.57 8.75 3.14
CA HIS A 12 10.43 8.32 2.04
C HIS A 12 9.79 8.61 0.68
N ALA A 13 8.52 8.25 0.48
CA ALA A 13 7.79 8.56 -0.74
C ALA A 13 7.67 10.07 -0.99
N ALA A 14 7.37 10.86 0.06
CA ALA A 14 7.30 12.32 -0.04
C ALA A 14 8.65 12.96 -0.38
N ALA A 15 9.76 12.45 0.17
CA ALA A 15 11.11 12.92 -0.15
C ALA A 15 11.46 12.66 -1.61
N LEU A 16 11.15 11.47 -2.12
CA LEU A 16 11.36 11.11 -3.52
C LEU A 16 10.53 11.98 -4.46
N PHE A 17 9.26 12.22 -4.12
CA PHE A 17 8.40 13.13 -4.88
C PHE A 17 8.95 14.56 -4.93
N LYS A 18 9.45 15.07 -3.81
CA LYS A 18 10.08 16.41 -3.77
C LYS A 18 11.37 16.45 -4.58
N LEU A 19 12.19 15.41 -4.51
CA LEU A 19 13.39 15.26 -5.32
C LEU A 19 13.05 15.26 -6.82
N PHE A 20 12.00 14.55 -7.24
CA PHE A 20 11.53 14.55 -8.61
C PHE A 20 11.10 15.94 -9.08
N THR A 21 10.31 16.63 -8.25
CA THR A 21 9.82 17.99 -8.53
C THR A 21 10.98 18.98 -8.69
N LEU A 22 11.94 18.97 -7.74
CA LEU A 22 13.13 19.81 -7.80
C LEU A 22 14.00 19.50 -9.03
N ASN A 23 14.19 18.23 -9.38
CA ASN A 23 14.95 17.87 -10.58
C ASN A 23 14.26 18.37 -11.85
N LYS A 24 12.93 18.29 -11.92
CA LYS A 24 12.15 18.82 -13.05
C LYS A 24 12.23 20.34 -13.17
N GLU A 25 12.28 21.06 -12.05
CA GLU A 25 12.41 22.53 -12.02
C GLU A 25 13.84 23.01 -12.31
N MET A 26 14.87 22.33 -11.77
CA MET A 26 16.25 22.83 -11.81
C MET A 26 17.06 22.38 -13.04
N LYS A 27 16.76 21.24 -13.67
CA LYS A 27 17.58 20.70 -14.77
C LYS A 27 16.82 20.72 -16.11
N LYS A 28 17.17 21.66 -16.98
CA LYS A 28 16.68 21.70 -18.37
C LYS A 28 17.21 20.58 -19.29
N ASN A 29 18.21 19.79 -18.84
CA ASN A 29 18.89 18.75 -19.62
C ASN A 29 18.83 17.35 -18.96
N ILE A 30 17.68 16.95 -18.43
CA ILE A 30 17.48 15.57 -17.97
C ILE A 30 17.20 14.69 -19.19
N THR A 31 17.89 13.55 -19.28
CA THR A 31 17.56 12.50 -20.26
C THR A 31 16.19 11.92 -19.95
N GLN A 32 15.42 11.62 -20.99
CA GLN A 32 14.06 11.08 -20.85
C GLN A 32 14.05 9.76 -20.05
N GLU A 33 15.10 8.96 -20.20
CA GLU A 33 15.32 7.70 -19.47
C GLU A 33 15.44 7.91 -17.96
N GLU A 34 16.20 8.92 -17.52
CA GLU A 34 16.37 9.22 -16.10
C GLU A 34 15.08 9.79 -15.49
N LEU A 35 14.36 10.62 -16.27
CA LEU A 35 13.04 11.09 -15.85
C LEU A 35 12.06 9.94 -15.65
N GLN A 36 12.05 8.98 -16.57
CA GLN A 36 11.20 7.80 -16.51
C GLN A 36 11.56 6.88 -15.34
N ARG A 37 12.86 6.68 -15.09
CA ARG A 37 13.35 5.92 -13.94
C ARG A 37 12.93 6.57 -12.63
N MET A 38 13.12 7.87 -12.48
CA MET A 38 12.70 8.61 -11.28
C MET A 38 11.18 8.58 -11.09
N ALA A 39 10.39 8.78 -12.16
CA ALA A 39 8.93 8.72 -12.10
C ALA A 39 8.44 7.34 -11.66
N SER A 40 9.03 6.27 -12.21
CA SER A 40 8.72 4.88 -11.84
C SER A 40 9.04 4.60 -10.38
N LEU A 41 10.17 5.10 -9.88
CA LEU A 41 10.58 4.94 -8.49
C LEU A 41 9.69 5.71 -7.51
N VAL A 42 9.26 6.93 -7.85
CA VAL A 42 8.27 7.68 -7.04
C VAL A 42 6.94 6.95 -6.99
N LEU A 43 6.47 6.45 -8.13
CA LEU A 43 5.21 5.72 -8.22
C LEU A 43 5.25 4.42 -7.41
N LEU A 44 6.31 3.63 -7.57
CA LEU A 44 6.54 2.40 -6.80
C LEU A 44 6.61 2.68 -5.30
N ALA A 45 7.42 3.65 -4.89
CA ALA A 45 7.56 4.01 -3.47
C ALA A 45 6.23 4.44 -2.86
N THR A 46 5.37 5.14 -3.61
CA THR A 46 4.05 5.60 -3.15
C THR A 46 3.04 4.46 -3.07
N LEU A 47 3.06 3.55 -4.05
CA LEU A 47 2.18 2.38 -4.07
C LEU A 47 2.54 1.36 -2.99
N SER A 48 3.83 1.21 -2.67
CA SER A 48 4.34 0.35 -1.60
C SER A 48 4.12 0.91 -0.19
N VAL A 49 3.59 2.14 -0.04
CA VAL A 49 3.24 2.66 1.29
C VAL A 49 2.04 1.88 1.82
N PRO A 50 2.13 1.29 3.04
CA PRO A 50 1.02 0.62 3.69
C PRO A 50 -0.24 1.49 3.74
N LEU A 51 -1.41 0.86 3.63
CA LEU A 51 -2.67 1.57 3.71
C LEU A 51 -2.84 2.18 5.11
N PRO A 52 -3.27 3.45 5.22
CA PRO A 52 -3.43 4.10 6.51
C PRO A 52 -4.53 3.44 7.33
N SER A 53 -4.26 3.20 8.61
CA SER A 53 -5.26 2.78 9.60
C SER A 53 -6.37 3.84 9.68
N ALA A 54 -7.63 3.41 9.57
CA ALA A 54 -8.83 4.21 9.81
C ALA A 54 -9.01 4.57 11.29
N HIS A 55 -8.44 3.76 12.19
CA HIS A 55 -8.41 4.04 13.63
C HIS A 55 -6.99 4.29 14.15
N PRO A 56 -6.48 5.53 14.06
CA PRO A 56 -5.25 5.94 14.75
C PRO A 56 -5.44 6.04 16.28
N GLU A 57 -6.66 5.82 16.79
CA GLU A 57 -6.99 5.97 18.21
C GLU A 57 -6.57 4.76 19.05
N PHE A 58 -6.47 3.56 18.48
CA PHE A 58 -5.95 2.39 19.20
C PHE A 58 -4.46 2.51 19.53
N ASP A 59 -3.68 3.21 18.70
CA ASP A 59 -2.29 3.54 19.01
C ASP A 59 -2.18 4.60 20.12
N ARG A 60 -3.20 5.45 20.31
CA ARG A 60 -3.21 6.48 21.37
C ARG A 60 -3.40 5.90 22.77
N PHE A 61 -4.01 4.72 22.90
CA PHE A 61 -4.24 4.12 24.23
C PHE A 61 -3.03 3.38 24.79
N ILE A 62 -2.01 3.06 23.97
CA ILE A 62 -0.84 2.28 24.41
C ILE A 62 0.38 3.17 24.70
N GLU A 63 0.52 4.34 24.06
CA GLU A 63 1.67 5.22 24.27
C GLU A 63 1.29 6.53 24.98
N THR A 64 1.59 6.60 26.28
CA THR A 64 1.55 7.82 27.11
C THR A 64 2.65 8.85 26.77
N ASP A 65 3.20 8.82 25.55
CA ASP A 65 4.26 9.73 25.12
C ASP A 65 3.80 10.68 24.01
N LYS A 66 4.28 11.91 24.06
CA LYS A 66 3.87 13.02 23.18
C LYS A 66 3.90 12.65 21.70
N SER A 67 2.90 13.17 20.99
CA SER A 67 2.17 12.48 19.94
C SER A 67 3.01 12.07 18.71
N PRO A 68 2.78 10.88 18.12
CA PRO A 68 3.35 10.49 16.82
C PRO A 68 3.01 11.52 15.73
N LEU A 69 1.92 12.26 15.89
CA LEU A 69 1.51 13.41 15.10
C LEU A 69 2.49 14.59 15.18
N GLU A 70 2.96 14.98 16.37
CA GLU A 70 3.97 16.04 16.53
C GLU A 70 5.32 15.66 15.94
N LYS A 71 5.73 14.38 16.08
CA LYS A 71 6.95 13.86 15.46
C LYS A 71 6.83 13.92 13.93
N ALA A 72 5.69 13.48 13.39
CA ALA A 72 5.39 13.57 11.96
C ALA A 72 5.36 15.03 11.46
N GLN A 73 4.81 15.97 12.22
CA GLN A 73 4.83 17.39 11.88
C GLN A 73 6.24 17.97 11.85
N LYS A 74 7.07 17.68 12.87
CA LYS A 74 8.49 18.11 12.89
C LYS A 74 9.26 17.55 11.70
N LEU A 75 9.08 16.27 11.38
CA LEU A 75 9.70 15.64 10.21
C LEU A 75 9.20 16.26 8.90
N SER A 76 7.92 16.63 8.81
CA SER A 76 7.34 17.31 7.65
C SER A 76 7.98 18.68 7.43
N ILE A 77 8.16 19.46 8.49
CA ILE A 77 8.83 20.76 8.45
C ILE A 77 10.28 20.61 7.99
N LEU A 78 11.02 19.60 8.48
CA LEU A 78 12.39 19.31 8.03
C LEU A 78 12.46 18.98 6.54
N LEU A 79 11.45 18.30 6.01
CA LEU A 79 11.33 18.03 4.58
C LEU A 79 10.83 19.25 3.78
N GLY A 80 10.49 20.34 4.45
CA GLY A 80 9.89 21.55 3.88
C GLY A 80 8.47 21.33 3.34
N LEU A 81 7.68 20.50 4.02
CA LEU A 81 6.25 20.28 3.79
C LEU A 81 5.45 21.02 4.87
N GLN A 82 4.41 21.76 4.46
CA GLN A 82 3.55 22.53 5.37
C GLN A 82 2.59 21.65 6.17
N GLN A 83 2.20 20.50 5.63
CA GLN A 83 1.32 19.53 6.25
C GLN A 83 1.93 18.14 6.20
N PRO A 84 1.61 17.26 7.16
CA PRO A 84 2.04 15.87 7.11
C PRO A 84 1.49 15.20 5.85
N PRO A 85 2.37 14.59 5.03
CA PRO A 85 1.90 13.94 3.82
C PRO A 85 0.97 12.76 4.20
N THR A 86 -0.04 12.53 3.37
CA THR A 86 -0.88 11.33 3.45
C THR A 86 -0.76 10.58 2.14
N ARG A 87 -0.95 9.25 2.16
CA ARG A 87 -0.92 8.44 0.92
C ARG A 87 -1.90 8.99 -0.12
N GLN A 88 -3.09 9.42 0.30
CA GLN A 88 -4.08 10.04 -0.58
C GLN A 88 -3.62 11.38 -1.16
N SER A 89 -2.99 12.25 -0.35
CA SER A 89 -2.44 13.51 -0.86
C SER A 89 -1.34 13.26 -1.89
N LEU A 90 -0.39 12.36 -1.57
CA LEU A 90 0.70 12.01 -2.48
C LEU A 90 0.17 11.45 -3.81
N LEU A 91 -0.81 10.55 -3.78
CA LEU A 91 -1.42 10.02 -5.00
C LEU A 91 -2.12 11.12 -5.82
N LYS A 92 -2.85 12.04 -5.18
CA LYS A 92 -3.45 13.20 -5.87
C LYS A 92 -2.39 14.09 -6.52
N ASP A 93 -1.28 14.31 -5.83
CA ASP A 93 -0.17 15.13 -6.34
C ASP A 93 0.55 14.47 -7.52
N ILE A 94 0.74 13.14 -7.48
CA ILE A 94 1.30 12.32 -8.57
C ILE A 94 0.44 12.40 -9.82
N VAL A 95 -0.89 12.29 -9.66
CA VAL A 95 -1.85 12.43 -10.77
C VAL A 95 -1.81 13.85 -11.33
N ARG A 96 -1.83 14.87 -10.47
CA ARG A 96 -1.80 16.29 -10.88
C ARG A 96 -0.56 16.65 -11.69
N LEU A 97 0.60 16.09 -11.35
CA LEU A 97 1.86 16.33 -12.08
C LEU A 97 2.06 15.40 -13.28
N ASN A 98 1.09 14.54 -13.61
CA ASN A 98 1.15 13.55 -14.68
C ASN A 98 2.41 12.66 -14.59
N ILE A 99 2.81 12.29 -13.37
CA ILE A 99 3.97 11.42 -13.15
C ILE A 99 3.67 10.00 -13.66
N ILE A 100 2.40 9.60 -13.63
CA ILE A 100 1.95 8.27 -14.10
C ILE A 100 2.30 8.10 -15.58
N SER A 101 1.97 9.05 -16.45
CA SER A 101 2.29 8.96 -17.88
C SER A 101 3.79 9.00 -18.19
N LEU A 102 4.61 9.48 -17.25
CA LEU A 102 6.07 9.52 -17.38
C LEU A 102 6.74 8.24 -16.89
N ALA A 103 6.06 7.43 -16.07
CA ALA A 103 6.59 6.17 -15.56
C ALA A 103 6.60 5.08 -16.65
N ALA A 104 7.38 4.02 -16.47
CA ALA A 104 7.38 2.92 -17.44
C ALA A 104 6.01 2.20 -17.47
N PRO A 105 5.60 1.64 -18.64
CA PRO A 105 4.33 0.92 -18.78
C PRO A 105 3.98 -0.08 -17.67
N PRO A 106 4.91 -0.93 -17.17
CA PRO A 106 4.61 -1.84 -16.06
C PRO A 106 4.10 -1.14 -14.79
N TYR A 107 4.67 0.01 -14.43
CA TYR A 107 4.27 0.75 -13.23
C TYR A 107 2.96 1.52 -13.42
N GLN A 108 2.66 1.93 -14.66
CA GLN A 108 1.35 2.49 -15.00
C GLN A 108 0.24 1.46 -14.82
N ASN A 109 0.47 0.24 -15.32
CA ASN A 109 -0.47 -0.87 -15.15
C ASN A 109 -0.65 -1.21 -13.67
N LEU A 110 0.43 -1.22 -12.88
CA LEU A 110 0.36 -1.43 -11.43
C LEU A 110 -0.52 -0.40 -10.72
N TYR A 111 -0.43 0.88 -11.11
CA TYR A 111 -1.33 1.92 -10.61
C TYR A 111 -2.78 1.65 -11.00
N SER A 112 -3.04 1.27 -12.25
CA SER A 112 -4.38 0.90 -12.72
C SER A 112 -4.97 -0.24 -11.87
N TRP A 113 -4.22 -1.33 -11.67
CA TRP A 113 -4.70 -2.50 -10.94
C TRP A 113 -4.98 -2.23 -9.45
N LEU A 114 -4.20 -1.37 -8.80
CA LEU A 114 -4.33 -1.12 -7.35
C LEU A 114 -5.33 -0.02 -6.98
N GLU A 115 -5.52 0.99 -7.85
CA GLU A 115 -6.33 2.18 -7.52
C GLU A 115 -7.50 2.43 -8.47
N VAL A 116 -7.48 1.93 -9.71
CA VAL A 116 -8.51 2.22 -10.72
C VAL A 116 -9.41 1.02 -10.98
N GLU A 117 -8.82 -0.15 -11.20
CA GLU A 117 -9.54 -1.37 -11.55
C GLU A 117 -10.01 -2.13 -10.31
N PHE A 118 -11.23 -2.65 -10.40
CA PHE A 118 -11.83 -3.49 -9.37
C PHE A 118 -11.95 -4.92 -9.89
N ASN A 119 -10.87 -5.70 -9.78
CA ASN A 119 -10.80 -7.09 -10.24
C ASN A 119 -10.07 -7.98 -9.21
N PRO A 120 -10.72 -8.32 -8.09
CA PRO A 120 -10.04 -9.00 -6.97
C PRO A 120 -9.47 -10.38 -7.35
N LEU A 121 -10.10 -11.11 -8.27
CA LEU A 121 -9.68 -12.46 -8.64
C LEU A 121 -8.37 -12.50 -9.43
N GLU A 122 -8.11 -11.50 -10.27
CA GLU A 122 -6.92 -11.45 -11.12
C GLU A 122 -5.81 -10.56 -10.54
N LEU A 123 -6.14 -9.73 -9.54
CA LEU A 123 -5.22 -8.75 -8.96
C LEU A 123 -3.89 -9.38 -8.51
N THR A 124 -3.98 -10.50 -7.79
CA THR A 124 -2.80 -11.22 -7.29
C THR A 124 -1.95 -11.74 -8.45
N SER A 125 -2.53 -12.48 -9.38
CA SER A 125 -1.78 -13.01 -10.54
C SER A 125 -1.06 -11.93 -11.34
N ARG A 126 -1.71 -10.78 -11.56
CA ARG A 126 -1.14 -9.65 -12.31
C ARG A 126 0.05 -9.03 -11.56
N VAL A 127 -0.10 -8.76 -10.27
CA VAL A 127 0.98 -8.20 -9.45
C VAL A 127 2.13 -9.21 -9.30
N ALA A 128 1.84 -10.51 -9.22
CA ALA A 128 2.85 -11.56 -9.08
C ALA A 128 3.74 -11.63 -10.33
N SER A 129 3.16 -11.45 -11.51
CA SER A 129 3.90 -11.40 -12.78
C SER A 129 4.87 -10.20 -12.87
N LEU A 130 4.58 -9.11 -12.15
CA LEU A 130 5.39 -7.90 -12.18
C LEU A 130 6.52 -7.92 -11.14
N LEU A 131 6.30 -8.60 -10.02
CA LEU A 131 7.26 -8.68 -8.91
C LEU A 131 8.69 -9.08 -9.28
N PRO A 132 8.95 -10.11 -10.12
CA PRO A 132 10.31 -10.48 -10.50
C PRO A 132 11.01 -9.44 -11.39
N ASN A 133 10.25 -8.54 -12.02
CA ASN A 133 10.79 -7.48 -12.89
C ASN A 133 11.10 -6.19 -12.12
N LEU A 134 10.90 -6.16 -10.81
CA LEU A 134 11.23 -5.01 -9.97
C LEU A 134 12.73 -4.97 -9.70
N GLU A 135 13.38 -3.88 -10.11
CA GLU A 135 14.82 -3.67 -9.84
C GLU A 135 15.11 -3.52 -8.34
N ASP A 136 14.13 -3.03 -7.57
CA ASP A 136 14.27 -2.70 -6.16
C ASP A 136 13.48 -3.69 -5.28
N GLU A 137 14.13 -4.78 -4.86
CA GLU A 137 13.54 -5.81 -3.98
C GLU A 137 13.01 -5.24 -2.65
N GLN A 138 13.56 -4.11 -2.19
CA GLN A 138 13.12 -3.45 -0.96
C GLN A 138 11.63 -3.05 -0.97
N TYR A 139 11.07 -2.75 -2.14
CA TYR A 139 9.66 -2.39 -2.30
C TYR A 139 8.76 -3.60 -2.52
N ALA A 140 9.33 -4.76 -2.87
CA ALA A 140 8.57 -5.96 -3.17
C ALA A 140 7.76 -6.43 -1.96
N ALA A 141 8.39 -6.54 -0.78
CA ALA A 141 7.69 -7.01 0.41
C ALA A 141 6.49 -6.11 0.83
N PRO A 142 6.65 -4.78 0.98
CA PRO A 142 5.50 -3.92 1.28
C PRO A 142 4.44 -3.89 0.16
N LEU A 143 4.86 -4.04 -1.10
CA LEU A 143 3.92 -4.13 -2.21
C LEU A 143 3.04 -5.38 -2.13
N ARG A 144 3.61 -6.53 -1.71
CA ARG A 144 2.84 -7.76 -1.46
C ARG A 144 1.78 -7.50 -0.41
N ASP A 145 2.16 -6.95 0.75
CA ASP A 145 1.25 -6.69 1.84
C ASP A 145 0.15 -5.70 1.44
N VAL A 146 0.49 -4.59 0.77
CA VAL A 146 -0.51 -3.63 0.25
C VAL A 146 -1.49 -4.30 -0.71
N THR A 147 -1.00 -5.15 -1.60
CA THR A 147 -1.85 -5.88 -2.56
C THR A 147 -2.81 -6.82 -1.85
N LEU A 148 -2.34 -7.53 -0.82
CA LEU A 148 -3.18 -8.41 -0.01
C LEU A 148 -4.25 -7.62 0.75
N VAL A 149 -3.88 -6.50 1.40
CA VAL A 149 -4.85 -5.66 2.11
C VAL A 149 -5.89 -5.09 1.13
N LYS A 150 -5.47 -4.60 -0.05
CA LYS A 150 -6.37 -4.16 -1.12
C LYS A 150 -7.32 -5.26 -1.56
N LEU A 151 -6.79 -6.46 -1.82
CA LEU A 151 -7.60 -7.62 -2.19
C LEU A 151 -8.67 -7.90 -1.13
N MET A 152 -8.29 -7.92 0.15
CA MET A 152 -9.24 -8.16 1.25
C MET A 152 -10.33 -7.10 1.25
N LEU A 153 -9.98 -5.82 1.14
CA LEU A 153 -10.95 -4.72 1.09
C LEU A 153 -11.93 -4.88 -0.09
N GLN A 154 -11.44 -5.26 -1.28
CA GLN A 154 -12.28 -5.52 -2.44
C GLN A 154 -13.19 -6.73 -2.24
N LEU A 155 -12.66 -7.84 -1.72
CA LEU A 155 -13.46 -9.03 -1.41
C LEU A 155 -14.53 -8.74 -0.37
N CYS A 156 -14.24 -7.89 0.62
CA CYS A 156 -15.22 -7.50 1.63
C CYS A 156 -16.39 -6.70 1.07
N GLN A 157 -16.22 -6.01 -0.05
CA GLN A 157 -17.30 -5.27 -0.71
C GLN A 157 -18.22 -6.18 -1.54
N VAL A 158 -17.71 -7.31 -2.04
CA VAL A 158 -18.46 -8.21 -2.95
C VAL A 158 -19.03 -9.43 -2.22
N TYR A 159 -18.31 -9.96 -1.24
CA TYR A 159 -18.63 -11.23 -0.59
C TYR A 159 -19.08 -11.02 0.86
N GLN A 160 -20.22 -11.62 1.20
CA GLN A 160 -20.70 -11.69 2.59
C GLN A 160 -20.04 -12.85 3.36
N THR A 161 -19.72 -13.95 2.68
CA THR A 161 -19.04 -15.10 3.27
C THR A 161 -18.10 -15.73 2.27
N ILE A 162 -16.87 -16.05 2.68
CA ILE A 162 -15.88 -16.72 1.85
C ILE A 162 -15.22 -17.87 2.63
N GLN A 163 -14.94 -18.97 1.95
CA GLN A 163 -14.17 -20.06 2.54
C GLN A 163 -12.69 -19.68 2.59
N PHE A 164 -12.02 -19.97 3.70
CA PHE A 164 -10.59 -19.68 3.84
C PHE A 164 -9.75 -20.43 2.80
N THR A 165 -10.13 -21.65 2.42
CA THR A 165 -9.48 -22.40 1.34
C THR A 165 -9.52 -21.64 0.02
N ARG A 166 -10.68 -21.05 -0.33
CA ARG A 166 -10.82 -20.26 -1.55
C ARG A 166 -9.99 -18.97 -1.49
N LEU A 167 -9.88 -18.36 -0.31
CA LEU A 167 -9.01 -17.21 -0.10
C LEU A 167 -7.54 -17.57 -0.36
N MET A 168 -7.10 -18.72 0.16
CA MET A 168 -5.74 -19.22 -0.01
C MET A 168 -5.41 -19.57 -1.47
N GLU A 169 -6.36 -20.10 -2.24
CA GLU A 169 -6.19 -20.33 -3.68
C GLU A 169 -5.93 -19.03 -4.45
N LEU A 170 -6.55 -17.93 -4.05
CA LEU A 170 -6.38 -16.63 -4.70
C LEU A 170 -5.05 -15.95 -4.33
N THR A 171 -4.44 -16.33 -3.20
CA THR A 171 -3.26 -15.68 -2.64
C THR A 171 -2.05 -16.60 -2.51
N SER A 172 -2.07 -17.76 -3.18
CA SER A 172 -1.03 -18.79 -3.09
C SER A 172 0.36 -18.25 -3.39
N ASP A 173 0.45 -17.26 -4.29
CA ASP A 173 1.71 -16.72 -4.79
C ASP A 173 2.37 -15.72 -3.83
N PHE A 174 1.63 -15.23 -2.83
CA PHE A 174 2.07 -14.14 -1.97
C PHE A 174 2.15 -14.49 -0.49
N ALA A 175 1.28 -15.36 0.01
CA ALA A 175 1.09 -15.54 1.44
C ALA A 175 0.93 -17.00 1.82
N THR A 176 1.61 -17.37 2.91
CA THR A 176 1.27 -18.57 3.67
C THR A 176 0.00 -18.35 4.48
N PRO A 177 -0.73 -19.43 4.85
CA PRO A 177 -1.95 -19.34 5.66
C PRO A 177 -1.79 -18.50 6.93
N PHE A 178 -0.65 -18.65 7.61
CA PHE A 178 -0.36 -17.93 8.85
C PHE A 178 -0.15 -16.43 8.63
N HIS A 179 0.56 -16.04 7.55
CA HIS A 179 0.74 -14.64 7.19
C HIS A 179 -0.61 -13.99 6.86
N MET A 180 -1.47 -14.70 6.14
CA MET A 180 -2.81 -14.25 5.80
C MET A 180 -3.67 -14.02 7.05
N GLU A 181 -3.71 -14.98 7.98
CA GLU A 181 -4.46 -14.83 9.24
C GLU A 181 -3.98 -13.63 10.05
N ARG A 182 -2.66 -13.45 10.16
CA ARG A 182 -2.07 -12.32 10.87
C ARG A 182 -2.45 -10.99 10.21
N LEU A 183 -2.33 -10.90 8.89
CA LEU A 183 -2.66 -9.70 8.13
C LEU A 183 -4.15 -9.38 8.25
N LEU A 184 -5.03 -10.39 8.22
CA LEU A 184 -6.46 -10.22 8.41
C LEU A 184 -6.78 -9.65 9.79
N VAL A 185 -6.20 -10.19 10.85
CA VAL A 185 -6.37 -9.67 12.22
C VAL A 185 -5.89 -8.22 12.31
N GLU A 186 -4.77 -7.90 11.69
CA GLU A 186 -4.24 -6.54 11.64
C GLU A 186 -5.17 -5.60 10.87
N CYS A 187 -5.77 -6.06 9.78
CA CYS A 187 -6.71 -5.25 9.02
C CYS A 187 -8.06 -5.06 9.73
N VAL A 188 -8.54 -6.04 10.48
CA VAL A 188 -9.74 -5.90 11.32
C VAL A 188 -9.49 -4.85 12.42
N ARG A 189 -8.26 -4.80 12.95
CA ARG A 189 -7.86 -3.81 13.96
C ARG A 189 -7.75 -2.39 13.41
N HIS A 190 -7.19 -2.23 12.20
CA HIS A 190 -6.78 -0.92 11.69
C HIS A 190 -7.67 -0.36 10.57
N ASN A 191 -8.32 -1.18 9.75
CA ASN A 191 -8.93 -0.75 8.48
C ASN A 191 -10.46 -0.90 8.44
N ASP A 192 -11.14 -0.82 9.60
CA ASP A 192 -12.60 -0.90 9.74
C ASP A 192 -13.27 -2.11 9.05
N MET A 193 -12.53 -3.22 8.91
CA MET A 193 -13.10 -4.45 8.37
C MET A 193 -13.71 -5.28 9.48
N GLN A 194 -15.03 -5.50 9.46
CA GLN A 194 -15.69 -6.45 10.37
C GLN A 194 -15.64 -7.88 9.80
N VAL A 195 -14.54 -8.58 10.05
CA VAL A 195 -14.39 -9.99 9.69
C VAL A 195 -14.60 -10.87 10.90
N LYS A 196 -15.53 -11.84 10.80
CA LYS A 196 -15.78 -12.87 11.82
C LYS A 196 -15.28 -14.22 11.31
N LEU A 197 -14.25 -14.75 11.97
CA LEU A 197 -13.72 -16.08 11.71
C LEU A 197 -14.58 -17.14 12.40
N HIS A 198 -15.29 -17.98 11.63
CA HIS A 198 -15.96 -19.16 12.16
C HIS A 198 -15.14 -20.41 11.83
N LYS A 199 -14.57 -21.01 12.88
CA LYS A 199 -13.90 -22.31 12.78
C LYS A 199 -14.86 -23.39 13.28
N THR A 200 -15.38 -24.21 12.38
CA THR A 200 -16.25 -25.33 12.77
C THR A 200 -15.38 -26.53 13.15
N SER A 201 -15.58 -27.08 14.35
CA SER A 201 -14.73 -28.10 14.96
C SER A 201 -14.82 -29.51 14.32
N GLN A 202 -15.72 -29.74 13.36
CA GLN A 202 -16.00 -31.09 12.82
C GLN A 202 -15.72 -31.28 11.33
N SER A 203 -15.34 -30.23 10.61
CA SER A 203 -14.83 -30.34 9.24
C SER A 203 -13.82 -29.21 9.03
N CYS A 204 -12.66 -29.50 8.44
CA CYS A 204 -11.57 -28.54 8.17
C CYS A 204 -11.95 -27.46 7.14
N SER A 205 -13.02 -26.72 7.40
CA SER A 205 -13.52 -25.63 6.58
C SER A 205 -13.75 -24.42 7.49
N SER A 206 -12.74 -23.56 7.59
CA SER A 206 -12.89 -22.24 8.22
C SER A 206 -13.70 -21.35 7.30
N ASN A 207 -14.88 -20.91 7.74
CA ASN A 207 -15.69 -19.94 7.00
C ASN A 207 -15.38 -18.54 7.54
N LEU A 208 -14.89 -17.65 6.68
CA LEU A 208 -14.84 -16.22 6.94
C LEU A 208 -16.26 -15.68 6.70
N LYS A 209 -16.94 -15.20 7.74
CA LYS A 209 -18.08 -14.30 7.53
C LYS A 209 -17.54 -12.88 7.50
N ILE A 210 -17.62 -12.25 6.35
CA ILE A 210 -17.24 -10.85 6.19
C ILE A 210 -18.54 -10.05 6.30
N VAL A 211 -18.68 -9.27 7.37
CA VAL A 211 -19.79 -8.34 7.49
C VAL A 211 -19.27 -7.01 7.00
N SER A 212 -19.63 -6.61 5.78
CA SER A 212 -19.38 -5.23 5.32
C SER A 212 -20.18 -4.29 6.20
N VAL A 213 -19.50 -3.31 6.81
CA VAL A 213 -20.16 -2.16 7.45
C VAL A 213 -20.51 -1.20 6.33
N SER A 214 -21.81 -1.07 6.06
CA SER A 214 -22.37 -0.07 5.16
C SER A 214 -22.33 1.32 5.81
#